data_AF-A0A967M0U3-F1
#
_entry.id   AF-A0A967M0U3-F1
#
_cell.length_a   1.000
_cell.length_b   1.000
_cell.length_c   1.000
_cell.angle_alpha   90.00
_cell.angle_beta   90.00
_cell.angle_gamma   90.00
#
_symmetry.space_group_name_H-M   'P 1'
#
loop_
_entity.id
_entity.type
_entity.pdbx_description
1 polymer ?
#
loop_
_entity_poly.entity_id
_entity_poly.type
_entity_poly.pdbx_seq_one_letter_code
_entity_poly.pdbx_strand_id
1 'polypeptide(L)' 'GGKRVLYLSSPIGLGHGRRDLAIVAELRKLHPDIRVDWLAQDPVTRLLEANAESIHPASELLA' A
#
# COMPACT_ATOMS: atom_id res chain seq x y z
N GLY A 1 -9.98 4.87 -18.23
CA GLY A 1 -9.74 3.96 -17.08
C GLY A 1 -8.49 4.44 -16.39
N GLY A 2 -8.55 4.69 -15.08
CA GLY A 2 -7.43 5.27 -14.34
C GLY A 2 -6.25 4.33 -14.19
N LYS A 3 -5.06 4.88 -13.93
CA LYS A 3 -3.84 4.07 -13.77
C LYS A 3 -3.98 3.17 -12.53
N ARG A 4 -3.51 1.93 -12.64
CA ARG A 4 -3.45 0.98 -11.52
C ARG A 4 -2.01 0.81 -11.08
N VAL A 5 -1.78 0.89 -9.78
CA VAL A 5 -0.47 0.75 -9.15
C VAL A 5 -0.53 -0.40 -8.17
N LEU A 6 0.40 -1.35 -8.31
CA LEU A 6 0.68 -2.33 -7.27
C LEU A 6 1.90 -1.81 -6.49
N TYR A 7 1.70 -1.42 -5.23
CA TYR A 7 2.75 -0.86 -4.38
C TYR A 7 3.32 -1.95 -3.46
N LEU A 8 4.62 -2.21 -3.57
CA LEU A 8 5.32 -3.16 -2.70
C LEU A 8 5.84 -2.45 -1.45
N SER A 9 5.39 -2.87 -0.27
CA SER A 9 5.87 -2.35 1.01
C SER A 9 6.48 -3.46 1.86
N SER A 10 7.76 -3.31 2.20
CA SER A 10 8.53 -4.31 2.94
C SER A 10 8.20 -4.31 4.44
N PRO A 11 8.10 -5.48 5.11
CA PRO A 11 7.81 -5.58 6.54
C PRO A 11 9.01 -5.28 7.46
N ILE A 12 9.92 -4.37 7.07
CA ILE A 12 11.15 -4.04 7.80
C ILE A 12 10.86 -3.17 9.05
N GLY A 13 9.67 -2.58 9.11
CA GLY A 13 9.16 -1.89 10.29
C GLY A 13 8.06 -0.87 9.97
N LEU A 14 7.26 -0.49 10.97
CA LEU A 14 6.11 0.41 10.77
C LEU A 14 6.50 1.82 10.27
N GLY A 15 7.74 2.25 10.48
CA GLY A 15 8.26 3.49 9.92
C GLY A 15 8.31 3.49 8.39
N HIS A 16 8.58 2.32 7.77
CA HIS A 16 8.55 2.17 6.31
C HIS A 16 7.12 2.27 5.79
N GLY A 17 6.17 1.53 6.40
CA GLY A 17 4.76 1.60 5.99
C GLY A 17 4.15 3.01 6.11
N ARG A 18 4.50 3.78 7.15
CA ARG A 18 4.06 5.19 7.29
C ARG A 18 4.61 6.08 6.18
N ARG A 19 5.88 5.89 5.80
CA ARG A 19 6.50 6.60 4.69
C ARG A 19 5.80 6.27 3.38
N ASP A 20 5.53 4.99 3.14
CA ASP A 20 4.88 4.53 1.91
C ASP A 20 3.44 5.07 1.80
N LEU A 21 2.67 5.09 2.90
CA LEU A 21 1.35 5.73 2.95
C LEU A 21 1.41 7.20 2.54
N ALA A 22 2.41 7.94 3.01
CA ALA A 22 2.59 9.35 2.63
C ALA A 22 2.87 9.50 1.13
N ILE A 23 3.69 8.60 0.55
CA ILE A 23 3.96 8.58 -0.90
C ILE A 23 2.66 8.33 -1.68
N VAL A 24 1.88 7.33 -1.31
CA VAL A 24 0.61 7.01 -1.97
C VAL A 24 -0.41 8.14 -1.83
N ALA A 25 -0.45 8.83 -0.68
CA ALA A 25 -1.29 10.00 -0.49
C ALA A 25 -0.93 11.13 -1.46
N GLU A 26 0.35 11.44 -1.66
CA GLU A 26 0.77 12.45 -2.64
C GLU A 26 0.51 12.00 -4.09
N LEU A 27 0.72 10.71 -4.40
CA LEU A 27 0.39 10.17 -5.72
C LEU A 27 -1.10 10.36 -6.06
N ARG A 28 -2.01 10.15 -5.10
CA ARG A 28 -3.45 10.37 -5.27
C ARG A 28 -3.79 11.85 -5.50
N LYS A 29 -3.02 12.79 -4.95
CA LYS A 29 -3.20 14.23 -5.25
C LYS A 29 -2.79 14.58 -6.67
N LEU A 30 -1.68 14.02 -7.16
CA LEU A 30 -1.18 14.26 -8.52
C LEU A 30 -2.01 13.53 -9.58
N HIS A 31 -2.57 12.37 -9.24
CA HIS A 31 -3.37 11.55 -10.12
C HIS A 31 -4.63 11.07 -9.38
N PRO A 32 -5.71 11.86 -9.35
CA PRO A 32 -6.92 11.56 -8.58
C PRO A 32 -7.66 10.28 -8.99
N ASP A 33 -7.37 9.75 -10.18
CA ASP A 33 -7.99 8.56 -10.75
C ASP A 33 -7.19 7.27 -10.50
N ILE A 34 -6.05 7.33 -9.80
CA ILE A 34 -5.24 6.13 -9.54
C ILE A 34 -5.93 5.20 -8.56
N ARG A 35 -5.74 3.91 -8.83
CA ARG A 35 -6.06 2.84 -7.89
C ARG A 35 -4.77 2.21 -7.41
N VAL A 36 -4.64 2.06 -6.10
CA VAL A 36 -3.46 1.49 -5.48
C VAL A 36 -3.89 0.26 -4.70
N ASP A 37 -3.26 -0.86 -5.02
CA ASP A 37 -3.33 -2.09 -4.23
C ASP A 37 -1.93 -2.37 -3.64
N TRP A 38 -1.89 -2.90 -2.44
CA TRP A 38 -0.66 -3.11 -1.69
C TRP A 38 -0.23 -4.56 -1.70
N LEU A 39 1.05 -4.80 -2.01
CA LEU A 39 1.71 -6.07 -1.81
C LEU A 39 2.58 -5.95 -0.56
N ALA A 40 2.17 -6.56 0.55
CA ALA A 40 2.81 -6.38 1.86
C ALA A 40 2.55 -7.59 2.77
N GLN A 41 3.33 -7.72 3.85
CA GLN A 41 3.12 -8.73 4.90
C GLN A 41 2.91 -8.09 6.27
N ASP A 42 2.46 -8.90 7.24
CA ASP A 42 2.43 -8.53 8.65
C ASP A 42 3.84 -8.12 9.13
N PRO A 43 4.01 -7.03 9.92
CA PRO A 43 2.95 -6.22 10.55
C PRO A 43 2.46 -5.03 9.71
N VAL A 44 2.98 -4.83 8.49
CA VAL A 44 2.62 -3.66 7.65
C VAL A 44 1.17 -3.72 7.20
N THR A 45 0.64 -4.91 6.91
CA THR A 45 -0.78 -5.10 6.56
C THR A 45 -1.72 -4.51 7.60
N ARG A 46 -1.44 -4.65 8.91
CA ARG A 46 -2.26 -4.05 9.98
C ARG A 46 -2.29 -2.52 9.92
N LEU A 47 -1.15 -1.90 9.57
CA LEU A 47 -1.08 -0.45 9.38
C LEU A 47 -1.91 -0.02 8.16
N LEU A 48 -1.83 -0.78 7.07
CA LEU A 48 -2.59 -0.51 5.84
C LEU A 48 -4.09 -0.64 6.09
N GLU A 49 -4.54 -1.70 6.75
CA GLU A 49 -5.94 -1.91 7.16
C GLU A 49 -6.44 -0.76 8.04
N ALA A 50 -5.64 -0.34 9.03
CA ALA A 50 -5.99 0.79 9.89
C ALA A 50 -6.13 2.13 9.14
N ASN A 51 -5.58 2.24 7.92
CA ASN A 51 -5.70 3.40 7.04
C ASN A 51 -6.67 3.17 5.86
N ALA A 52 -7.49 2.11 5.92
CA ALA A 52 -8.46 1.75 4.89
C ALA A 52 -7.84 1.56 3.49
N GLU A 53 -6.62 1.06 3.44
CA GLU A 53 -5.93 0.72 2.19
C GLU A 53 -6.34 -0.66 1.66
N SER A 54 -6.25 -0.83 0.33
CA SER A 54 -6.59 -2.08 -0.35
C SER A 54 -5.39 -3.03 -0.40
N ILE A 55 -5.43 -4.14 0.32
CA ILE A 55 -4.37 -5.15 0.26
C ILE A 55 -4.64 -6.11 -0.90
N HIS A 56 -3.64 -6.29 -1.76
CA HIS A 56 -3.73 -7.22 -2.87
C HIS A 56 -3.74 -8.67 -2.37
N PRO A 57 -4.63 -9.56 -2.87
CA PRO A 57 -4.72 -10.95 -2.41
C PRO A 57 -3.41 -11.75 -2.52
N ALA A 58 -2.57 -11.42 -3.52
CA ALA A 58 -1.25 -12.05 -3.67
C ALA A 58 -0.29 -11.80 -2.48
N SER A 59 -0.62 -10.91 -1.55
CA SER A 59 0.10 -10.75 -0.29
C SER A 59 0.13 -12.05 0.53
N GLU A 60 -0.90 -12.90 0.41
CA GLU A 60 -0.95 -14.23 1.03
C GLU A 60 0.12 -15.19 0.51
N LEU A 61 0.70 -14.91 -0.66
CA LEU A 61 1.71 -15.75 -1.31
C LEU A 61 3.15 -15.38 -0.93
N LEU A 62 3.36 -14.33 -0.14
CA LEU A 62 4.70 -13.83 0.23
C LEU A 62 5.38 -14.63 1.36
N ALA A 63 4.82 -15.79 1.72
CA ALA A 63 5.21 -16.65 2.85
C ALA A 63 6.73 -16.74 3.10
#